data_AF-A0A1I0STP8-F1
#
_entry.id   AF-A0A1I0STP8-F1
#
_cell.length_a   1.000
_cell.length_b   1.000
_cell.length_c   1.000
_cell.angle_alpha   90.00
_cell.angle_beta   90.00
_cell.angle_gamma   90.00
#
_symmetry.space_group_name_H-M   'P 1'
#
loop_
_entity.id
_entity.type
_entity.pdbx_description
1 polymer ?
#
loop_
_entity_poly.entity_id
_entity_poly.type
_entity_poly.pdbx_seq_one_letter_code
_entity_poly.pdbx_strand_id
1 'polypeptide(L)'
;MKQIPYFLSLLKSNVLLWTIITTNSLTSINLEGTNHGYWSTQCLEFRDYPLNKNEKFKSVRITDNESFMMFDFYTDSDQYLQHSNYYFGPALKDQETSAVKRFEKFDIGLDKPIDMEIINYGKGYGTVISITVYKEK
;
A
#
# COMPACT_ATOMS: atom_id res chain seq x y z
N MET A 1 -6.59 -2.10 -22.35
CA MET A 1 -6.32 -2.36 -20.91
C MET A 1 -5.70 -1.10 -20.32
N LYS A 2 -6.23 -0.55 -19.22
CA LYS A 2 -5.57 0.56 -18.51
C LYS A 2 -4.23 0.05 -17.97
N GLN A 3 -3.15 0.81 -18.12
CA GLN A 3 -1.83 0.43 -17.61
C GLN A 3 -1.86 0.40 -16.08
N ILE A 4 -1.38 -0.68 -15.47
CA ILE A 4 -1.27 -0.78 -14.01
C ILE A 4 -0.19 0.22 -13.55
N PRO A 5 -0.45 1.05 -12.54
CA PRO A 5 0.55 1.90 -11.91
C PRO A 5 1.85 1.19 -11.58
N TYR A 6 2.98 1.91 -11.69
CA TYR A 6 4.29 1.36 -11.34
C TYR A 6 4.32 0.86 -9.89
N PHE A 7 3.74 1.62 -8.95
CA PHE A 7 3.66 1.22 -7.53
C PHE A 7 2.95 -0.14 -7.33
N LEU A 8 1.84 -0.37 -8.03
CA LEU A 8 1.12 -1.64 -7.97
C LEU A 8 1.88 -2.77 -8.65
N SER A 9 2.69 -2.46 -9.67
CA SER A 9 3.58 -3.43 -10.30
C SER A 9 4.72 -3.86 -9.37
N LEU A 10 5.23 -2.94 -8.55
CA LEU A 10 6.19 -3.25 -7.49
C LEU A 10 5.58 -4.15 -6.43
N LEU A 11 4.36 -3.86 -5.99
CA LEU A 11 3.63 -4.70 -5.02
C LEU A 11 3.39 -6.11 -5.54
N LYS A 12 2.97 -6.25 -6.80
CA LYS A 12 2.83 -7.57 -7.46
C LYS A 12 4.14 -8.36 -7.51
N SER A 13 5.27 -7.66 -7.59
CA SER A 13 6.59 -8.30 -7.63
C SER A 13 7.09 -8.70 -6.24
N ASN A 14 6.48 -8.18 -5.17
CA ASN A 14 6.76 -8.57 -3.80
C ASN A 14 5.87 -9.76 -3.41
N VAL A 15 6.45 -10.97 -3.42
CA VAL A 15 5.71 -12.23 -3.17
C VAL A 15 4.92 -12.20 -1.87
N LEU A 16 5.54 -11.72 -0.78
CA LEU A 16 4.89 -11.72 0.53
C LEU A 16 3.65 -10.82 0.54
N LEU A 17 3.81 -9.54 0.21
CA LEU A 17 2.68 -8.60 0.19
C LEU A 17 1.62 -9.01 -0.82
N TRP A 18 2.04 -9.51 -1.99
CA TRP A 18 1.11 -9.97 -3.02
C TRP A 18 0.31 -11.19 -2.58
N THR A 19 0.92 -12.14 -1.88
CA THR A 19 0.19 -13.26 -1.26
C THR A 19 -0.87 -12.73 -0.30
N ILE A 20 -0.52 -11.82 0.61
CA ILE A 20 -1.48 -11.24 1.57
C ILE A 20 -2.65 -10.55 0.85
N ILE A 21 -2.35 -9.77 -0.20
CA ILE A 21 -3.35 -9.07 -1.01
C ILE A 21 -4.30 -10.07 -1.69
N THR A 22 -3.75 -11.10 -2.34
CA THR A 22 -4.53 -12.07 -3.12
C THR A 22 -5.30 -13.05 -2.25
N THR A 23 -4.78 -13.43 -1.08
CA THR A 23 -5.50 -14.30 -0.13
C THR A 23 -6.40 -13.52 0.82
N ASN A 24 -6.26 -12.19 0.87
CA ASN A 24 -6.98 -11.29 1.78
C ASN A 24 -6.99 -11.81 3.23
N SER A 25 -5.83 -12.28 3.70
CA SER A 25 -5.69 -12.97 4.99
C SER A 25 -4.32 -12.71 5.62
N LEU A 26 -4.30 -12.56 6.95
CA LEU A 26 -3.09 -12.54 7.76
C LEU A 26 -2.68 -13.93 8.31
N THR A 27 -3.46 -14.97 8.01
CA THR A 27 -3.21 -16.33 8.51
C THR A 27 -2.29 -17.11 7.56
N SER A 28 -1.46 -17.98 8.13
CA SER A 28 -0.59 -18.91 7.38
C SER A 28 0.41 -18.24 6.43
N ILE A 29 0.72 -16.97 6.65
CA ILE A 29 1.77 -16.27 5.89
C ILE A 29 3.13 -16.70 6.44
N ASN A 30 4.07 -17.07 5.55
CA ASN A 30 5.45 -17.28 5.96
C ASN A 30 6.15 -15.93 6.19
N LEU A 31 6.47 -15.64 7.44
CA LEU A 31 7.16 -14.40 7.86
C LEU A 31 8.65 -14.61 8.13
N GLU A 32 9.21 -15.78 7.80
CA GLU A 32 10.63 -16.07 7.99
C GLU A 32 11.50 -15.04 7.25
N GLY A 33 12.51 -14.51 7.96
CA GLY A 33 13.40 -13.49 7.42
C GLY A 33 12.82 -12.07 7.33
N THR A 34 11.59 -11.84 7.82
CA THR A 34 11.00 -10.50 7.88
C THR A 34 11.07 -9.88 9.27
N ASN A 35 11.49 -8.62 9.35
CA ASN A 35 11.40 -7.84 10.59
C ASN A 35 9.96 -7.37 10.79
N HIS A 36 9.22 -7.99 11.72
CA HIS A 36 7.79 -7.77 11.88
C HIS A 36 7.32 -7.78 13.34
N GLY A 37 6.11 -7.28 13.58
CA GLY A 37 5.43 -7.36 14.86
C GLY A 37 3.92 -7.26 14.71
N TYR A 38 3.18 -7.89 15.63
CA TYR A 38 1.73 -7.79 15.70
C TYR A 38 1.34 -6.72 16.71
N TRP A 39 0.53 -5.75 16.30
CA TRP A 39 -0.11 -4.78 17.19
C TRP A 39 -1.41 -5.32 17.78
N SER A 40 -2.08 -6.18 17.02
CA SER A 40 -3.24 -6.97 17.44
C SER A 40 -3.33 -8.24 16.57
N THR A 41 -4.31 -9.10 16.82
CA THR A 41 -4.60 -10.25 15.94
C THR A 41 -5.01 -9.83 14.52
N GLN A 42 -5.45 -8.59 14.36
CA GLN A 42 -5.90 -8.00 13.10
C GLN A 42 -4.88 -7.03 12.50
N CYS A 43 -3.73 -6.80 13.14
CA CYS A 43 -2.79 -5.78 12.70
C CYS A 43 -1.34 -6.27 12.75
N LEU A 44 -0.76 -6.46 11.57
CA LEU A 44 0.62 -6.85 11.34
C LEU A 44 1.41 -5.65 10.83
N GLU A 45 2.61 -5.43 11.37
CA GLU A 45 3.54 -4.41 10.89
C GLU A 45 4.84 -5.06 10.44
N PHE A 46 5.23 -4.80 9.19
CA PHE A 46 6.60 -5.01 8.71
C PHE A 46 7.40 -3.74 8.92
N ARG A 47 8.59 -3.85 9.52
CA ARG A 47 9.50 -2.72 9.75
C ARG A 47 10.65 -2.78 8.77
N ASP A 48 11.16 -1.62 8.38
CA ASP A 48 12.32 -1.52 7.49
C ASP A 48 12.11 -2.33 6.18
N TYR A 49 10.91 -2.25 5.60
CA TYR A 49 10.47 -3.19 4.59
C TYR A 49 10.80 -2.71 3.16
N PRO A 50 11.62 -3.45 2.39
CA PRO A 50 11.92 -3.10 1.01
C PRO A 50 10.79 -3.55 0.07
N LEU A 51 10.29 -2.61 -0.74
CA LEU A 51 9.36 -2.95 -1.83
C LEU A 51 10.13 -3.41 -3.08
N ASN A 52 11.32 -2.85 -3.32
CA ASN A 52 12.28 -3.29 -4.32
C ASN A 52 13.73 -2.98 -3.86
N LYS A 53 14.74 -3.18 -4.73
CA LYS A 53 16.17 -2.93 -4.38
C LYS A 53 16.49 -1.47 -4.04
N ASN A 54 15.70 -0.53 -4.53
CA ASN A 54 15.94 0.91 -4.41
C ASN A 54 14.93 1.60 -3.48
N GLU A 55 13.85 0.91 -3.09
CA GLU A 55 12.73 1.49 -2.35
C GLU A 55 12.48 0.71 -1.07
N LYS A 56 12.67 1.41 0.06
CA LYS A 56 12.46 0.87 1.40
C LYS A 56 11.53 1.78 2.20
N PHE A 57 10.52 1.17 2.80
CA PHE A 57 9.60 1.84 3.71
C PHE A 57 10.07 1.70 5.16
N LYS A 58 9.74 2.70 5.97
CA LYS A 58 9.97 2.66 7.41
C LYS A 58 9.14 1.54 8.05
N SER A 59 7.87 1.47 7.65
CA SER A 59 7.04 0.31 7.95
C SER A 59 5.91 0.14 6.94
N VAL A 60 5.40 -1.07 6.86
CA VAL A 60 4.15 -1.42 6.16
C VAL A 60 3.22 -2.03 7.19
N ARG A 61 2.12 -1.36 7.49
CA ARG A 61 1.10 -1.84 8.41
C ARG A 61 -0.06 -2.42 7.64
N ILE A 62 -0.48 -3.62 8.00
CA ILE A 62 -1.57 -4.34 7.37
C ILE A 62 -2.64 -4.56 8.43
N THR A 63 -3.79 -3.92 8.25
CA THR A 63 -4.93 -4.03 9.16
C THR A 63 -6.05 -4.80 8.47
N ASP A 64 -6.40 -5.94 9.06
CA ASP A 64 -7.46 -6.82 8.62
C ASP A 64 -8.79 -6.47 9.28
N ASN A 65 -9.73 -5.94 8.50
CA ASN A 65 -11.09 -5.63 8.95
C ASN A 65 -12.09 -6.64 8.33
N GLU A 66 -13.33 -6.64 8.83
CA GLU A 66 -14.37 -7.55 8.32
C GLU A 66 -14.68 -7.32 6.83
N SER A 67 -14.62 -6.07 6.36
CA SER A 67 -15.00 -5.72 4.99
C SER A 67 -13.82 -5.48 4.04
N PHE A 68 -12.62 -5.27 4.56
CA PHE A 68 -11.45 -4.92 3.76
C PHE A 68 -10.16 -5.16 4.52
N MET A 69 -9.05 -5.26 3.80
CA MET A 69 -7.71 -5.18 4.34
C MET A 69 -7.06 -3.87 3.90
N MET A 70 -6.45 -3.16 4.84
CA MET A 70 -5.79 -1.87 4.60
C MET A 70 -4.28 -2.02 4.76
N PHE A 71 -3.52 -1.54 3.78
CA PHE A 71 -2.07 -1.54 3.75
C PHE A 71 -1.56 -0.10 3.79
N ASP A 72 -0.94 0.30 4.90
CA ASP A 72 -0.35 1.62 5.08
C ASP A 72 1.18 1.52 4.97
N PHE A 73 1.73 2.13 3.92
CA PHE A 73 3.16 2.20 3.65
C PHE A 73 3.70 3.53 4.18
N TYR A 74 4.39 3.49 5.33
CA TYR A 74 4.97 4.66 5.98
C TYR A 74 6.38 4.95 5.47
N THR A 75 6.60 6.18 5.03
CA THR A 75 7.92 6.65 4.57
C THR A 75 8.18 8.08 5.02
N ASP A 76 9.44 8.37 5.34
CA ASP A 76 9.90 9.73 5.62
C ASP A 76 10.28 10.48 4.31
N SER A 77 10.26 9.77 3.17
CA SER A 77 10.52 10.34 1.84
C SER A 77 9.25 10.90 1.20
N ASP A 78 9.35 12.09 0.63
CA ASP A 78 8.29 12.72 -0.16
C ASP A 78 8.35 12.37 -1.66
N GLN A 79 9.23 11.46 -2.09
CA GLN A 79 9.42 11.10 -3.50
C GLN A 79 8.13 10.62 -4.18
N TYR A 80 7.25 9.92 -3.45
CA TYR A 80 5.97 9.43 -3.97
C TYR A 80 4.98 10.57 -4.22
N LEU A 81 5.12 11.68 -3.50
CA LEU A 81 4.35 12.89 -3.73
C LEU A 81 4.95 13.71 -4.88
N GLN A 82 6.25 14.00 -4.81
CA GLN A 82 6.98 14.79 -5.81
C GLN A 82 6.94 14.18 -7.22
N HIS A 83 6.99 12.84 -7.29
CA HIS A 83 6.97 12.08 -8.55
C HIS A 83 5.71 11.25 -8.70
N SER A 84 4.56 11.74 -8.21
CA SER A 84 3.31 10.97 -8.20
C SER A 84 2.91 10.40 -9.56
N ASN A 85 3.10 11.15 -10.66
CA ASN A 85 2.79 10.64 -12.00
C ASN A 85 3.63 9.42 -12.42
N TYR A 86 4.88 9.35 -11.98
CA TYR A 86 5.76 8.20 -12.27
C TYR A 86 5.27 6.94 -11.54
N TYR A 87 4.91 7.08 -10.26
CA TYR A 87 4.50 5.94 -9.44
C TYR A 87 3.05 5.49 -9.68
N PHE A 88 2.15 6.44 -9.91
CA PHE A 88 0.70 6.22 -9.86
C PHE A 88 -0.02 6.49 -11.19
N GLY A 89 0.71 6.95 -12.22
CA GLY A 89 0.14 7.36 -13.49
C GLY A 89 -0.47 8.77 -13.45
N PRO A 90 -1.01 9.26 -14.58
CA PRO A 90 -1.64 10.57 -14.63
C PRO A 90 -2.81 10.63 -13.65
N ALA A 91 -2.74 11.57 -12.70
CA ALA A 91 -3.76 11.74 -11.66
C ALA A 91 -5.13 12.04 -12.30
N LEU A 92 -6.09 11.12 -12.12
CA LEU A 92 -7.47 11.36 -12.52
C LEU A 92 -8.18 12.07 -11.36
N LYS A 93 -8.30 13.39 -11.53
CA LYS A 93 -8.97 14.39 -10.68
C LYS A 93 -8.28 14.71 -9.36
N ASP A 94 -7.57 15.83 -9.38
CA ASP A 94 -7.16 16.60 -8.23
C ASP A 94 -8.37 17.00 -7.37
N GLN A 95 -8.62 16.25 -6.30
CA GLN A 95 -9.10 16.88 -5.07
C GLN A 95 -7.88 17.23 -4.23
N GLU A 96 -7.17 18.26 -4.69
CA GLU A 96 -6.00 18.80 -4.02
C GLU A 96 -6.42 19.48 -2.71
N THR A 97 -6.18 18.79 -1.61
CA THR A 97 -5.71 19.48 -0.41
C THR A 97 -4.25 19.14 -0.24
N SER A 98 -3.44 20.04 0.33
CA SER A 98 -2.00 19.87 0.51
C SER A 98 -1.58 18.61 1.31
N ALA A 99 -2.53 17.88 1.88
CA ALA A 99 -2.32 16.73 2.74
C ALA A 99 -2.80 15.38 2.16
N VAL A 100 -3.68 15.32 1.15
CA VAL A 100 -4.23 14.03 0.67
C VAL A 100 -4.43 14.03 -0.84
N LYS A 101 -3.99 12.95 -1.51
CA LYS A 101 -4.24 12.66 -2.92
C LYS A 101 -4.85 11.26 -3.06
N ARG A 102 -6.04 11.17 -3.65
CA ARG A 102 -6.74 9.90 -3.90
C ARG A 102 -6.64 9.50 -5.37
N PHE A 103 -6.55 8.21 -5.63
CA PHE A 103 -6.45 7.66 -6.98
C PHE A 103 -7.73 6.89 -7.33
N GLU A 104 -8.03 6.78 -8.63
CA GLU A 104 -9.12 5.93 -9.11
C GLU A 104 -8.94 4.47 -8.68
N LYS A 105 -10.06 3.75 -8.66
CA LYS A 105 -10.09 2.29 -8.49
C LYS A 105 -9.21 1.60 -9.53
N PHE A 106 -8.26 0.81 -9.07
CA PHE A 106 -7.38 0.04 -9.93
C PHE A 106 -7.86 -1.41 -10.04
N ASP A 107 -8.11 -1.85 -11.28
CA ASP A 107 -8.23 -3.26 -11.60
C ASP A 107 -6.83 -3.87 -11.67
N ILE A 108 -6.54 -4.76 -10.72
CA ILE A 108 -5.27 -5.47 -10.63
C ILE A 108 -5.42 -6.98 -10.83
N GLY A 109 -6.56 -7.44 -11.35
CA GLY A 109 -6.85 -8.87 -11.52
C GLY A 109 -7.26 -9.58 -10.22
N LEU A 110 -7.85 -8.82 -9.28
CA LEU A 110 -8.59 -9.36 -8.13
C LEU A 110 -10.10 -9.27 -8.44
N ASP A 111 -10.93 -9.99 -7.68
CA ASP A 111 -12.39 -9.99 -7.88
C ASP A 111 -13.03 -8.61 -7.65
N LYS A 112 -12.40 -7.78 -6.80
CA LYS A 112 -12.78 -6.39 -6.55
C LYS A 112 -11.61 -5.45 -6.84
N PRO A 113 -11.87 -4.24 -7.35
CA PRO A 113 -10.82 -3.24 -7.53
C PRO A 113 -10.28 -2.80 -6.17
N ILE A 114 -9.05 -2.28 -6.19
CA ILE A 114 -8.43 -1.68 -5.00
C ILE A 114 -8.53 -0.16 -5.05
N ASP A 115 -8.64 0.45 -3.87
CA ASP A 115 -8.51 1.89 -3.72
C ASP A 115 -7.10 2.24 -3.23
N MET A 116 -6.62 3.42 -3.61
CA MET A 116 -5.32 3.93 -3.18
C MET A 116 -5.39 5.41 -2.86
N GLU A 117 -4.70 5.82 -1.81
CA GLU A 117 -4.48 7.22 -1.47
C GLU A 117 -3.07 7.46 -0.94
N ILE A 118 -2.61 8.71 -1.03
CA ILE A 118 -1.37 9.19 -0.43
C ILE A 118 -1.71 10.33 0.50
N ILE A 119 -1.26 10.23 1.73
CA ILE A 119 -1.49 11.21 2.79
C ILE A 119 -0.12 11.76 3.21
N ASN A 120 0.07 13.06 3.09
CA ASN A 120 1.21 13.78 3.65
C ASN A 120 0.78 14.46 4.94
N TYR A 121 1.27 13.96 6.07
CA TYR A 121 0.94 14.52 7.39
C TYR A 121 1.74 15.78 7.74
N GLY A 122 2.63 16.25 6.84
CA GLY A 122 3.43 17.46 7.02
C GLY A 122 4.73 17.24 7.80
N LYS A 123 5.40 18.35 8.15
CA LYS A 123 6.74 18.33 8.78
C LYS A 123 6.73 17.52 10.08
N GLY A 124 7.41 16.37 10.07
CA GLY A 124 7.66 15.52 11.24
C GLY A 124 6.82 14.23 11.33
N TYR A 125 5.78 14.08 10.50
CA TYR A 125 4.85 12.94 10.59
C TYR A 125 4.92 11.98 9.39
N GLY A 126 5.64 12.35 8.32
CA GLY A 126 5.92 11.49 7.17
C GLY A 126 4.80 11.45 6.12
N THR A 127 5.03 10.65 5.07
CA THR A 127 4.06 10.33 4.03
C THR A 127 3.58 8.89 4.18
N VAL A 128 2.29 8.68 4.00
CA VAL A 128 1.66 7.36 3.99
C VAL A 128 1.03 7.12 2.63
N ILE A 129 1.29 5.96 2.05
CA ILE A 129 0.57 5.45 0.89
C ILE A 129 -0.36 4.37 1.43
N SER A 130 -1.66 4.51 1.26
CA SER A 130 -2.65 3.57 1.75
C SER A 130 -3.29 2.84 0.59
N ILE A 131 -3.40 1.51 0.69
CA ILE A 131 -4.12 0.65 -0.25
C ILE A 131 -5.22 -0.10 0.50
N THR A 132 -6.43 -0.05 -0.04
CA THR A 132 -7.58 -0.78 0.49
C THR A 132 -7.98 -1.90 -0.46
N VAL A 133 -7.95 -3.13 0.04
CA VAL A 133 -8.36 -4.35 -0.67
C VAL A 133 -9.67 -4.86 -0.09
N TYR A 134 -10.75 -4.79 -0.86
CA TYR A 134 -12.08 -5.18 -0.40
C TYR A 134 -12.27 -6.70 -0.37
N LYS A 135 -12.91 -7.21 0.69
CA LYS A 135 -13.28 -8.63 0.79
C LYS A 135 -14.55 -8.92 0.01
N GLU A 136 -14.66 -10.12 -0.53
CA GLU A 136 -15.95 -10.64 -0.99
C GLU A 136 -16.92 -10.77 0.20
N LYS A 137 -18.20 -10.49 -0.04
CA LYS A 137 -19.24 -10.59 0.99
C LYS A 137 -19.94 -11.93 0.84
#